data_AF-A0A7V7A9Y4-F1
#
_entry.id   AF-A0A7V7A9Y4-F1
#
_cell.length_a   1.000
_cell.length_b   1.000
_cell.length_c   1.000
_cell.angle_alpha   90.00
_cell.angle_beta   90.00
_cell.angle_gamma   90.00
#
_symmetry.space_group_name_H-M   'P 1'
#
loop_
_entity.id
_entity.type
_entity.pdbx_description
1 polymer ?
#
loop_
_entity_poly.entity_id
_entity_poly.type
_entity_poly.pdbx_seq_one_letter_code
_entity_poly.pdbx_strand_id
1 'polypeptide(L)' 'LFYIINNILLNILFWFSLYQIDSTLLLTVSSSALLINGLLLFIETKKISNKTSNLLIPYLLYLTINIIIFITHL' A
#
# COMPACT_ATOMS: atom_id res chain seq x y z
N LEU A 1 1.81 -11.05 11.75
CA LEU A 1 0.60 -10.42 12.35
C LEU A 1 0.70 -8.89 12.33
N PHE A 2 1.74 -8.30 12.93
CA PHE A 2 1.97 -6.84 12.96
C PHE A 2 1.82 -6.15 11.60
N TYR A 3 2.55 -6.62 10.57
CA TYR A 3 2.48 -6.05 9.22
C TYR A 3 1.08 -6.11 8.59
N ILE A 4 0.31 -7.17 8.87
CA ILE A 4 -1.05 -7.34 8.34
C ILE A 4 -1.98 -6.30 8.96
N ILE A 5 -1.93 -6.13 10.29
CA ILE A 5 -2.75 -5.15 11.01
C ILE A 5 -2.43 -3.73 10.52
N ASN A 6 -1.14 -3.38 10.38
CA ASN A 6 -0.74 -2.09 9.84
C ASN A 6 -1.20 -1.90 8.39
N ASN A 7 -1.22 -2.96 7.57
CA ASN A 7 -1.66 -2.86 6.19
C ASN A 7 -3.17 -2.58 6.10
N ILE A 8 -3.97 -3.19 6.98
CA ILE A 8 -5.40 -2.93 7.08
C ILE A 8 -5.65 -1.48 7.53
N LEU A 9 -4.96 -1.02 8.57
CA LEU A 9 -5.14 0.32 9.12
C LEU A 9 -4.73 1.41 8.11
N LEU A 10 -3.60 1.23 7.42
CA LEU A 10 -3.16 2.13 6.36
C LEU A 10 -4.12 2.12 5.15
N ASN A 11 -4.75 0.97 4.84
CA ASN A 11 -5.77 0.91 3.78
C ASN A 11 -7.01 1.71 4.19
N ILE A 12 -7.48 1.60 5.43
CA ILE A 12 -8.61 2.41 5.92
C ILE A 12 -8.29 3.91 5.79
N LEU A 13 -7.08 4.33 6.18
CA LEU A 13 -6.63 5.71 6.03
C LEU A 13 -6.56 6.15 4.55
N PHE A 14 -6.10 5.28 3.66
CA PHE A 14 -6.08 5.54 2.21
C PHE A 14 -7.50 5.71 1.63
N TRP A 15 -8.45 4.86 2.01
CA TRP A 15 -9.84 5.01 1.58
C TRP A 15 -10.47 6.29 2.14
N PHE A 16 -10.19 6.61 3.40
CA PHE A 16 -10.65 7.86 4.01
C PHE A 16 -10.10 9.09 3.26
N SER A 17 -8.81 9.10 2.93
CA SER A 17 -8.20 10.20 2.18
C SER A 17 -8.75 10.32 0.75
N LEU A 18 -9.02 9.20 0.08
CA LEU A 18 -9.54 9.18 -1.29
C LEU A 18 -10.97 9.73 -1.39
N TYR A 19 -11.87 9.33 -0.48
CA TYR A 19 -13.30 9.63 -0.62
C TYR A 19 -13.81 10.75 0.28
N GLN A 20 -13.13 11.09 1.38
CA GLN A 20 -13.62 12.11 2.31
C GLN A 20 -12.81 13.40 2.28
N ILE A 21 -11.49 13.33 2.15
CA ILE A 21 -10.63 14.51 2.18
C ILE A 21 -10.32 15.02 0.77
N ASP A 22 -10.20 14.12 -0.21
CA ASP A 22 -9.80 14.41 -1.59
C ASP A 22 -8.46 15.18 -1.67
N SER A 23 -7.52 14.83 -0.78
CA SER A 23 -6.19 15.43 -0.74
C SER A 23 -5.18 14.54 -1.46
N THR A 24 -4.70 15.02 -2.62
CA THR A 24 -3.66 14.35 -3.42
C THR A 24 -2.36 14.14 -2.62
N LEU A 25 -2.00 15.07 -1.74
CA LEU A 25 -0.86 14.93 -0.83
C LEU A 25 -1.07 13.82 0.21
N LEU A 26 -2.23 13.73 0.85
CA LEU A 26 -2.49 12.61 1.77
C LEU A 26 -2.56 11.28 1.04
N LEU A 27 -3.05 11.27 -0.19
CA LEU A 27 -3.08 10.09 -1.06
C LEU A 27 -1.67 9.62 -1.44
N THR A 28 -0.78 10.51 -1.85
CA THR A 28 0.63 10.15 -2.12
C THR A 28 1.31 9.58 -0.87
N VAL A 29 1.15 10.24 0.29
CA VAL A 29 1.76 9.80 1.55
C VAL A 29 1.22 8.44 2.01
N SER A 30 -0.10 8.26 2.02
CA SER A 30 -0.73 7.00 2.44
C SER A 30 -0.42 5.84 1.48
N SER A 31 -0.42 6.09 0.16
CA SER A 31 -0.01 5.09 -0.85
C SER A 31 1.46 4.69 -0.69
N SER A 32 2.34 5.64 -0.39
CA SER A 32 3.76 5.38 -0.16
C SER A 32 3.98 4.55 1.12
N ALA A 33 3.27 4.88 2.20
CA ALA A 33 3.31 4.11 3.43
C ALA A 33 2.78 2.67 3.23
N LEU A 34 1.69 2.51 2.46
CA LEU A 34 1.16 1.20 2.07
C LEU A 34 2.17 0.40 1.25
N LEU A 35 2.89 1.04 0.32
CA LEU A 35 3.88 0.35 -0.50
C LEU A 35 5.03 -0.17 0.36
N ILE A 36 5.57 0.66 1.25
CA ILE A 36 6.65 0.27 2.17
C ILE A 36 6.19 -0.89 3.06
N ASN A 37 5.01 -0.79 3.67
CA ASN A 37 4.48 -1.85 4.52
C ASN A 37 4.16 -3.13 3.73
N GLY A 38 3.69 -2.98 2.48
CA GLY A 38 3.46 -4.09 1.56
C GLY A 38 4.75 -4.81 1.17
N LEU A 39 5.85 -4.08 0.93
CA LEU A 39 7.17 -4.67 0.64
C LEU A 39 7.72 -5.44 1.83
N LEU A 40 7.58 -4.90 3.05
CA LEU A 40 7.95 -5.62 4.27
C LEU A 40 7.12 -6.89 4.46
N LEU A 41 5.80 -6.81 4.23
CA LEU A 41 4.92 -7.97 4.26
C LEU A 41 5.31 -9.01 3.20
N PHE A 42 5.69 -8.58 1.99
CA PHE A 42 6.18 -9.46 0.93
C PHE A 42 7.46 -10.21 1.35
N ILE A 43 8.43 -9.50 1.93
CA ILE A 43 9.69 -10.11 2.40
C ILE A 43 9.41 -11.15 3.49
N GLU A 44 8.57 -10.84 4.47
CA GLU A 44 8.24 -11.77 5.55
C GLU A 44 7.42 -12.98 5.06
N THR A 45 6.44 -12.76 4.18
CA THR A 45 5.65 -13.87 3.62
C THR A 45 6.48 -14.76 2.70
N LYS A 46 7.49 -14.22 2.02
CA LYS A 46 8.39 -15.00 1.17
C LYS A 46 9.23 -16.00 1.98
N LYS A 47 9.58 -15.67 3.23
CA LYS A 47 10.26 -16.59 4.16
C LYS A 47 9.39 -17.80 4.54
N ILE A 48 8.06 -17.64 4.47
CA ILE A 48 7.08 -18.68 4.85
C ILE A 48 6.65 -19.49 3.62
N SER A 49 6.25 -18.80 2.54
CA SER A 49 5.83 -19.43 1.29
C SER A 49 5.94 -18.49 0.10
N ASN A 50 6.73 -18.91 -0.91
CA ASN A 50 6.86 -18.20 -2.18
C ASN A 50 5.51 -18.02 -2.90
N LYS A 51 4.61 -19.02 -2.80
CA LYS A 51 3.30 -18.93 -3.46
C LYS A 51 2.47 -17.81 -2.85
N THR A 52 2.46 -17.67 -1.52
CA THR A 52 1.71 -16.60 -0.85
C THR A 52 2.33 -15.22 -1.05
N SER A 53 3.66 -15.11 -1.06
CA SER A 53 4.32 -13.82 -1.32
C SER A 53 4.04 -13.33 -2.74
N ASN A 54 4.01 -14.24 -3.72
CA ASN A 54 3.75 -13.86 -5.12
C ASN A 54 2.34 -13.29 -5.33
N LEU A 55 1.37 -13.62 -4.48
CA LEU A 55 0.02 -13.02 -4.50
C LEU A 55 0.03 -11.53 -4.14
N LEU A 56 1.09 -11.03 -3.50
CA LEU A 56 1.23 -9.60 -3.15
C LEU A 56 1.82 -8.78 -4.31
N ILE A 57 2.39 -9.39 -5.35
CA ILE A 57 3.01 -8.67 -6.46
C ILE A 57 2.01 -7.74 -7.18
N PRO A 58 0.79 -8.19 -7.54
CA PRO A 58 -0.21 -7.30 -8.17
C PRO A 58 -0.60 -6.12 -7.26
N TYR A 59 -0.67 -6.36 -5.95
CA TYR A 59 -0.98 -5.33 -4.96
C TYR A 59 0.13 -4.26 -4.88
N LEU A 60 1.40 -4.67 -4.90
CA LEU A 60 2.53 -3.75 -4.93
C LEU A 60 2.56 -2.92 -6.21
N LEU A 61 2.30 -3.54 -7.37
CA LEU A 61 2.21 -2.84 -8.65
C LEU A 61 1.09 -1.79 -8.62
N TYR A 62 -0.10 -2.16 -8.15
CA TYR A 62 -1.21 -1.23 -7.97
C TYR A 62 -0.82 0.01 -7.14
N LEU A 63 -0.15 -0.18 -6.01
CA LEU A 63 0.31 0.92 -5.16
C LEU A 63 1.34 1.81 -5.87
N THR A 64 2.28 1.23 -6.63
CA THR A 64 3.26 2.04 -7.38
C THR A 64 2.58 2.92 -8.44
N ILE A 65 1.60 2.39 -9.17
CA ILE A 65 0.85 3.13 -10.17
C ILE A 65 0.06 4.27 -9.51
N ASN A 66 -0.62 4.00 -8.40
CA ASN A 66 -1.33 5.02 -7.63
C ASN A 66 -0.40 6.16 -7.19
N ILE A 67 0.79 5.84 -6.67
CA ILE A 67 1.77 6.87 -6.28
C ILE A 67 2.13 7.75 -7.48
N ILE A 68 2.40 7.15 -8.65
CA ILE A 68 2.72 7.90 -9.86
C ILE A 68 1.57 8.83 -10.25
N ILE A 69 0.34 8.30 -10.31
CA ILE A 69 -0.86 9.07 -10.64
C ILE A 69 -1.02 10.25 -9.68
N PHE A 70 -0.94 10.01 -8.37
CA PHE A 70 -1.15 11.06 -7.39
C PHE A 70 -0.01 12.10 -7.36
N ILE A 71 1.24 11.70 -7.63
CA ILE A 71 2.35 12.65 -7.79
C ILE A 71 2.14 13.54 -9.01
N THR A 72 1.60 13.01 -10.13
CA THR A 72 1.33 13.83 -11.32
C THR A 72 0.19 14.82 -11.15
N HIS A 73 -0.68 14.62 -10.15
CA HIS A 73 -1.81 15.49 -9.83
C HIS A 73 -1.56 16.38 -8.60
N LEU A 74 -0.33 16.43 -8.09
CA LEU A 74 0.08 17.26 -6.94
C LEU A 74 0.52 18.65 -7.40
#